data_AF-A0A3C0GL69-F1
#
_entry.id   AF-A0A3C0GL69-F1
#
_cell.length_a   1.000
_cell.length_b   1.000
_cell.length_c   1.000
_cell.angle_alpha   90.00
_cell.angle_beta   90.00
_cell.angle_gamma   90.00
#
_symmetry.space_group_name_H-M   'P 1'
#
loop_
_entity.id
_entity.type
_entity.pdbx_description
1 polymer ?
#
loop_
_entity_poly.entity_id
_entity_poly.type
_entity_poly.pdbx_seq_one_letter_code
_entity_poly.pdbx_strand_id
1 'polypeptide(L)'
;MAEKIISPGVFTKEVDQSFLPAGVQAIGAAVVGPTVKGPVLIPTVVSSYSEFVQIFGDTFESGSGAEKDTYKFLTSYSAQEYLKYADTLTVVRVADGATTATSIVSSSTTVGDAKADGSFDLTGASFAENDEFQITVNGLEHRFIASTVPNTPADVAATSTTGGVFFFATGSSQANSVSNLITEIDNASIGVDAATGLSSTVLALTASSAGTAGNSITMETGSGATINVDVLTLSGGTNSTNSADCFTFTTLNEGAIMNSAGTVGTNGLLANGNKDNIRWEITSVNNNKGTFNLQIRRGNDTNTRKAILESYNNLNLDPNSPNY
;
A
#
# COMPACT_ATOMS: atom_id res chain seq x y z
N MET A 1 -16.59 -12.80 -66.65
CA MET A 1 -17.80 -12.24 -67.28
C MET A 1 -18.60 -13.37 -67.90
N ALA A 2 -19.77 -13.67 -67.34
CA ALA A 2 -20.97 -14.16 -68.03
C ALA A 2 -22.00 -14.49 -66.94
N GLU A 3 -22.98 -13.61 -66.73
CA GLU A 3 -24.15 -13.92 -65.92
C GLU A 3 -24.96 -15.02 -66.63
N LYS A 4 -25.22 -16.12 -65.92
CA LYS A 4 -26.11 -17.19 -66.40
C LYS A 4 -27.43 -17.07 -65.65
N ILE A 5 -28.41 -16.47 -66.30
CA ILE A 5 -29.80 -16.48 -65.85
C ILE A 5 -30.34 -17.92 -66.03
N ILE A 6 -30.73 -18.54 -64.92
CA ILE A 6 -31.35 -19.87 -64.88
C ILE A 6 -32.87 -19.66 -64.78
N SER A 7 -33.64 -20.41 -65.57
CA SER A 7 -35.10 -20.28 -65.73
C SER A 7 -35.87 -20.38 -64.41
N PRO A 8 -37.10 -19.82 -64.31
CA PRO A 8 -37.92 -19.86 -63.11
C PRO A 8 -38.54 -21.26 -62.92
N GLY A 9 -37.71 -22.23 -62.57
CA GLY A 9 -38.14 -23.52 -62.03
C GLY A 9 -38.20 -23.43 -60.51
N VAL A 10 -39.25 -23.98 -59.90
CA VAL A 10 -39.33 -24.15 -58.45
C VAL A 10 -38.29 -25.19 -58.04
N PHE A 11 -37.21 -24.75 -57.42
CA PHE A 11 -36.28 -25.65 -56.74
C PHE A 11 -36.80 -25.90 -55.33
N THR A 12 -37.32 -27.09 -55.07
CA THR A 12 -37.59 -27.55 -53.71
C THR A 12 -36.27 -27.78 -53.01
N LYS A 13 -35.86 -26.82 -52.18
CA LYS A 13 -34.74 -26.99 -51.25
C LYS A 13 -35.31 -27.58 -49.97
N GLU A 14 -35.21 -28.89 -49.80
CA GLU A 14 -35.52 -29.51 -48.52
C GLU A 14 -34.43 -29.10 -47.52
N VAL A 15 -34.81 -28.26 -46.56
CA VAL A 15 -34.06 -28.15 -45.31
C VAL A 15 -34.68 -29.19 -44.41
N ASP A 16 -33.97 -30.29 -44.20
CA ASP A 16 -34.33 -31.25 -43.17
C ASP A 16 -34.32 -30.52 -41.82
N GLN A 17 -35.52 -30.18 -41.35
CA GLN A 17 -35.81 -29.58 -40.05
C GLN A 17 -36.18 -30.66 -39.03
N SER A 18 -35.89 -31.94 -39.31
CA SER A 18 -35.96 -32.97 -38.28
C SER A 18 -34.89 -32.68 -37.24
N PHE A 19 -35.26 -31.85 -36.28
CA PHE A 19 -34.54 -31.75 -35.02
C PHE A 19 -34.69 -33.11 -34.36
N LEU A 20 -33.65 -33.94 -34.42
CA LEU A 20 -33.52 -34.99 -33.43
C LEU A 20 -33.52 -34.26 -32.08
N PRO A 21 -34.46 -34.54 -31.17
CA PRO A 21 -34.33 -34.06 -29.80
C PRO A 21 -32.94 -34.49 -29.35
N ALA A 22 -32.14 -33.58 -28.79
CA ALA A 22 -30.92 -33.98 -28.10
C ALA A 22 -31.31 -35.13 -27.17
N GLY A 23 -30.74 -36.32 -27.40
CA GLY A 23 -31.05 -37.48 -26.58
C GLY A 23 -30.95 -37.07 -25.12
N VAL A 24 -31.86 -37.56 -24.28
CA VAL A 24 -31.85 -37.29 -22.83
C VAL A 24 -30.41 -37.36 -22.37
N GLN A 25 -29.84 -36.21 -22.00
CA GLN A 25 -28.47 -36.14 -21.54
C GLN A 25 -28.39 -37.14 -20.38
N ALA A 26 -27.45 -38.08 -20.45
CA ALA A 26 -27.38 -39.17 -19.50
C ALA A 26 -27.56 -38.60 -18.09
N ILE A 27 -28.57 -39.09 -17.36
CA ILE A 27 -28.78 -38.68 -15.98
C ILE A 27 -27.61 -39.27 -15.20
N GLY A 28 -26.54 -38.49 -15.10
CA GLY A 28 -25.37 -38.83 -14.31
C GLY A 28 -25.71 -38.86 -12.82
N ALA A 29 -24.82 -39.44 -12.03
CA ALA A 29 -24.92 -39.34 -10.58
C ALA A 29 -24.70 -37.89 -10.12
N ALA A 30 -25.23 -37.58 -8.95
CA ALA A 30 -24.91 -36.35 -8.22
C ALA A 30 -24.05 -36.70 -7.00
N VAL A 31 -22.91 -36.02 -6.85
CA VAL A 31 -22.03 -36.13 -5.67
C VAL A 31 -22.06 -34.81 -4.91
N VAL A 32 -22.36 -34.90 -3.61
CA VAL A 32 -22.43 -33.75 -2.71
C VAL A 32 -21.37 -33.89 -1.62
N GLY A 33 -20.57 -32.86 -1.41
CA GLY A 33 -19.61 -32.82 -0.29
C GLY A 33 -18.50 -31.79 -0.46
N PRO A 34 -17.48 -31.81 0.41
CA PRO A 34 -16.41 -30.81 0.39
C PRO A 34 -15.47 -31.01 -0.79
N THR A 35 -14.97 -29.93 -1.37
CA THR A 35 -13.90 -29.95 -2.38
C THR A 35 -12.86 -28.87 -2.07
N VAL A 36 -11.66 -29.01 -2.62
CA VAL A 36 -10.52 -28.11 -2.33
C VAL A 36 -10.81 -26.67 -2.73
N LYS A 37 -11.41 -26.49 -3.91
CA LYS A 37 -11.82 -25.20 -4.45
C LYS A 37 -13.12 -25.33 -5.24
N GLY A 38 -13.55 -24.23 -5.86
CA GLY A 38 -14.66 -24.19 -6.81
C GLY A 38 -15.94 -23.55 -6.26
N PRO A 39 -17.01 -23.52 -7.06
CA PRO A 39 -18.28 -22.89 -6.68
C PRO A 39 -18.90 -23.61 -5.47
N VAL A 40 -19.40 -22.87 -4.49
CA VAL A 40 -20.06 -23.43 -3.28
C VAL A 40 -21.57 -23.41 -3.47
N LEU A 41 -22.24 -24.53 -3.19
CA LEU A 41 -23.70 -24.70 -3.29
C LEU A 41 -24.30 -24.44 -4.69
N ILE A 42 -23.46 -24.44 -5.73
CA ILE A 42 -23.89 -24.32 -7.13
C ILE A 42 -23.67 -25.68 -7.82
N PRO A 43 -24.75 -26.37 -8.25
CA PRO A 43 -24.63 -27.62 -9.01
C PRO A 43 -23.88 -27.39 -10.33
N THR A 44 -22.75 -28.07 -10.49
CA THR A 44 -21.91 -27.97 -11.70
C THR A 44 -21.75 -29.35 -12.31
N VAL A 45 -22.04 -29.49 -13.59
CA VAL A 45 -21.87 -30.74 -14.33
C VAL A 45 -20.43 -30.82 -14.86
N VAL A 46 -19.78 -31.95 -14.68
CA VAL A 46 -18.45 -32.25 -15.24
C VAL A 46 -18.52 -33.52 -16.08
N SER A 47 -17.76 -33.51 -17.19
CA SER A 47 -17.72 -34.59 -18.19
C SER A 47 -16.45 -35.45 -18.10
N SER A 48 -15.44 -34.98 -17.37
CA SER A 48 -14.19 -35.73 -17.19
C SER A 48 -13.55 -35.42 -15.84
N TYR A 49 -12.70 -36.34 -15.37
CA TYR A 49 -11.97 -36.10 -14.13
C TYR A 49 -10.96 -34.94 -14.25
N SER A 50 -10.39 -34.69 -15.44
CA SER A 50 -9.53 -33.52 -15.65
C SER A 50 -10.30 -32.21 -15.46
N GLU A 51 -11.53 -32.15 -15.96
CA GLU A 51 -12.43 -31.00 -15.76
C GLU A 51 -12.79 -30.83 -14.27
N PHE A 52 -13.09 -31.94 -13.58
CA PHE A 52 -13.31 -31.94 -12.13
C PHE A 52 -12.12 -31.32 -11.38
N VAL A 53 -10.89 -31.77 -11.67
CA VAL A 53 -9.68 -31.27 -10.99
C VAL A 53 -9.44 -29.79 -11.31
N GLN A 54 -9.78 -29.33 -12.51
CA GLN A 54 -9.67 -27.91 -12.87
C GLN A 54 -10.62 -27.03 -12.05
N ILE A 55 -11.88 -27.44 -11.92
CA ILE A 55 -12.93 -26.66 -11.25
C ILE A 55 -12.84 -26.80 -9.72
N PHE A 56 -12.74 -28.03 -9.21
CA PHE A 56 -12.91 -28.36 -7.80
C PHE A 56 -11.59 -28.68 -7.06
N GLY A 57 -10.50 -28.88 -7.79
CA GLY A 57 -9.22 -29.32 -7.23
C GLY A 57 -9.21 -30.80 -6.85
N ASP A 58 -8.04 -31.34 -6.53
CA ASP A 58 -7.89 -32.75 -6.18
C ASP A 58 -7.38 -32.94 -4.74
N THR A 59 -6.11 -32.60 -4.53
CA THR A 59 -5.43 -32.71 -3.25
C THR A 59 -5.25 -31.33 -2.62
N PHE A 60 -5.17 -31.30 -1.29
CA PHE A 60 -4.80 -30.12 -0.52
C PHE A 60 -3.70 -30.48 0.48
N GLU A 61 -2.80 -29.53 0.72
CA GLU A 61 -1.78 -29.65 1.76
C GLU A 61 -2.39 -29.18 3.09
N SER A 62 -2.17 -29.94 4.16
CA SER A 62 -2.52 -29.52 5.52
C SER A 62 -1.34 -29.78 6.45
N GLY A 63 -0.90 -28.74 7.16
CA GLY A 63 0.29 -28.76 8.00
C GLY A 63 1.02 -27.41 7.98
N SER A 64 2.00 -27.23 8.85
CA SER A 64 2.85 -26.03 8.89
C SER A 64 4.32 -26.43 9.03
N GLY A 65 5.21 -25.79 8.26
CA GLY A 65 6.65 -26.06 8.30
C GLY A 65 7.10 -27.25 7.46
N ALA A 66 8.02 -28.07 7.99
CA ALA A 66 8.64 -29.20 7.29
C ALA A 66 7.75 -30.47 7.25
N GLU A 67 6.66 -30.50 8.03
CA GLU A 67 5.70 -31.59 8.11
C GLU A 67 4.43 -31.17 7.33
N LYS A 68 4.46 -31.34 6.01
CA LYS A 68 3.31 -31.07 5.13
C LYS A 68 2.76 -32.38 4.59
N ASP A 69 1.57 -32.75 5.04
CA ASP A 69 0.86 -33.92 4.51
C ASP A 69 -0.13 -33.51 3.41
N THR A 70 -0.23 -34.35 2.38
CA THR A 70 -1.15 -34.16 1.26
C THR A 70 -2.40 -35.01 1.48
N TYR A 71 -3.56 -34.36 1.55
CA TYR A 71 -4.86 -35.00 1.75
C TYR A 71 -5.76 -34.81 0.53
N LYS A 72 -6.77 -35.67 0.40
CA LYS A 72 -7.77 -35.64 -0.68
C LYS A 72 -9.14 -35.94 -0.11
N PHE A 73 -10.15 -35.18 -0.53
CA PHE A 73 -11.52 -35.39 -0.06
C PHE A 73 -12.13 -36.67 -0.66
N LEU A 74 -13.01 -37.34 0.09
CA LEU A 74 -13.73 -38.53 -0.37
C LEU A 74 -14.56 -38.26 -1.63
N THR A 75 -15.14 -37.08 -1.76
CA THR A 75 -15.80 -36.57 -2.98
C THR A 75 -14.89 -36.61 -4.21
N SER A 76 -13.60 -36.28 -4.06
CA SER A 76 -12.63 -36.30 -5.16
C SER A 76 -12.26 -37.73 -5.56
N TYR A 77 -12.19 -38.65 -4.60
CA TYR A 77 -12.06 -40.08 -4.88
C TYR A 77 -13.31 -40.63 -5.59
N SER A 78 -14.50 -40.29 -5.10
CA SER A 78 -15.77 -40.70 -5.71
C SER A 78 -15.90 -40.19 -7.15
N ALA A 79 -15.55 -38.93 -7.40
CA ALA A 79 -15.55 -38.36 -8.75
C ALA A 79 -14.56 -39.09 -9.68
N GLN A 80 -13.36 -39.39 -9.18
CA GLN A 80 -12.33 -40.10 -9.95
C GLN A 80 -12.78 -41.51 -10.35
N GLU A 81 -13.31 -42.28 -9.41
CA GLU A 81 -13.74 -43.66 -9.71
C GLU A 81 -15.00 -43.71 -10.55
N TYR A 82 -15.94 -42.78 -10.35
CA TYR A 82 -17.18 -42.74 -11.11
C TYR A 82 -16.95 -42.31 -12.57
N LEU A 83 -16.18 -41.25 -12.81
CA LEU A 83 -15.90 -40.72 -14.16
C LEU A 83 -14.99 -41.62 -15.01
N LYS A 84 -14.49 -42.74 -14.47
CA LYS A 84 -13.86 -43.80 -15.28
C LYS A 84 -14.86 -44.60 -16.11
N TYR A 85 -16.10 -44.70 -15.62
CA TYR A 85 -17.14 -45.56 -16.19
C TYR A 85 -18.39 -44.79 -16.65
N ALA A 86 -18.49 -43.50 -16.31
CA ALA A 86 -19.62 -42.64 -16.62
C ALA A 86 -19.17 -41.38 -17.37
N ASP A 87 -20.04 -40.90 -18.26
CA ASP A 87 -19.75 -39.75 -19.13
C ASP A 87 -19.99 -38.39 -18.45
N THR A 88 -20.83 -38.34 -17.41
CA THR A 88 -21.20 -37.09 -16.74
C THR A 88 -21.42 -37.28 -15.25
N LEU A 89 -20.98 -36.32 -14.44
CA LEU A 89 -21.21 -36.25 -13.00
C LEU A 89 -21.66 -34.83 -12.61
N THR A 90 -22.72 -34.71 -11.83
CA THR A 90 -23.10 -33.43 -11.21
C THR A 90 -22.45 -33.32 -9.84
N VAL A 91 -21.73 -32.25 -9.59
CA VAL A 91 -21.03 -32.01 -8.31
C VAL A 91 -21.61 -30.79 -7.64
N VAL A 92 -21.98 -30.95 -6.37
CA VAL A 92 -22.36 -29.83 -5.49
C VAL A 92 -21.38 -29.77 -4.34
N ARG A 93 -20.56 -28.72 -4.34
CA ARG A 93 -19.63 -28.48 -3.23
C ARG A 93 -20.38 -27.95 -2.02
N VAL A 94 -20.12 -28.54 -0.86
CA VAL A 94 -20.54 -28.02 0.45
C VAL A 94 -19.30 -27.57 1.20
N ALA A 95 -19.30 -26.34 1.69
CA ALA A 95 -18.20 -25.81 2.49
C ALA A 95 -18.76 -25.05 3.69
N ASP A 96 -18.19 -25.29 4.87
CA ASP A 96 -18.52 -24.57 6.10
C ASP A 96 -17.58 -23.37 6.26
N GLY A 97 -18.14 -22.18 6.51
CA GLY A 97 -17.37 -20.94 6.67
C GLY A 97 -16.50 -20.54 5.48
N ALA A 98 -16.81 -21.00 4.27
CA ALA A 98 -16.04 -20.65 3.09
C ALA A 98 -16.13 -19.14 2.82
N THR A 99 -14.96 -18.52 2.74
CA THR A 99 -14.83 -17.11 2.39
C THR A 99 -14.43 -17.01 0.94
N THR A 100 -15.12 -16.12 0.24
CA THR A 100 -14.85 -15.80 -1.14
C THR A 100 -13.43 -15.28 -1.27
N ALA A 101 -12.65 -15.81 -2.21
CA ALA A 101 -11.26 -15.37 -2.31
C ALA A 101 -11.20 -13.94 -2.79
N THR A 102 -10.46 -13.11 -2.05
CA THR A 102 -10.38 -11.67 -2.31
C THR A 102 -8.99 -11.21 -2.74
N SER A 103 -8.99 -10.11 -3.49
CA SER A 103 -7.80 -9.31 -3.75
C SER A 103 -8.17 -7.85 -3.53
N ILE A 104 -7.39 -7.14 -2.69
CA ILE A 104 -7.72 -5.79 -2.23
C ILE A 104 -6.79 -4.78 -2.90
N VAL A 105 -7.39 -3.72 -3.45
CA VAL A 105 -6.69 -2.51 -3.85
C VAL A 105 -6.62 -1.59 -2.65
N SER A 106 -5.43 -1.36 -2.12
CA SER A 106 -5.21 -0.38 -1.06
C SER A 106 -4.41 0.81 -1.58
N SER A 107 -4.73 1.98 -1.05
CA SER A 107 -3.90 3.17 -1.18
C SER A 107 -3.47 3.62 0.21
N SER A 108 -2.21 4.05 0.31
CA SER A 108 -1.66 4.59 1.54
C SER A 108 -1.07 5.96 1.30
N THR A 109 -1.33 6.87 2.23
CA THR A 109 -0.64 8.16 2.28
C THR A 109 0.07 8.27 3.61
N THR A 110 1.32 8.73 3.57
CA THR A 110 2.12 8.99 4.76
C THR A 110 2.25 10.50 4.90
N VAL A 111 1.87 11.01 6.07
CA VAL A 111 1.99 12.43 6.42
C VAL A 111 2.71 12.55 7.77
N GLY A 112 3.35 13.70 8.01
CA GLY A 112 3.90 14.02 9.32
C GLY A 112 2.78 14.11 10.35
N ASP A 113 2.98 13.49 11.51
CA ASP A 113 1.97 13.37 12.56
C ASP A 113 2.38 14.20 13.79
N ALA A 114 3.44 13.77 14.49
CA ALA A 114 4.03 14.55 15.57
C ALA A 114 5.23 15.37 15.08
N LYS A 115 5.39 16.56 15.64
CA LYS A 115 6.62 17.35 15.56
C LYS A 115 7.63 16.79 16.55
N ALA A 116 8.91 16.83 16.21
CA ALA A 116 9.94 16.54 17.19
C ALA A 116 10.11 17.73 18.14
N ASP A 117 10.29 17.46 19.42
CA ASP A 117 10.43 18.48 20.45
C ASP A 117 11.51 18.12 21.47
N GLY A 118 11.94 19.14 22.21
CA GLY A 118 12.98 19.05 23.21
C GLY A 118 13.10 20.36 23.97
N SER A 119 13.63 20.30 25.19
CA SER A 119 13.87 21.51 25.97
C SER A 119 15.19 21.45 26.72
N PHE A 120 15.79 22.61 26.91
CA PHE A 120 17.04 22.77 27.64
C PHE A 120 16.91 23.89 28.68
N ASP A 121 17.36 23.62 29.90
CA ASP A 121 17.31 24.58 31.00
C ASP A 121 18.56 25.47 30.98
N LEU A 122 18.37 26.76 30.72
CA LEU A 122 19.42 27.77 30.68
C LEU A 122 19.62 28.46 32.03
N THR A 123 19.06 27.92 33.12
CA THR A 123 19.26 28.45 34.46
C THR A 123 20.75 28.46 34.81
N GLY A 124 21.28 29.65 35.11
CA GLY A 124 22.71 29.84 35.38
C GLY A 124 23.63 29.85 34.14
N ALA A 125 23.10 29.74 32.91
CA ALA A 125 23.87 29.94 31.69
C ALA A 125 24.38 31.40 31.56
N SER A 126 25.58 31.55 31.01
CA SER A 126 26.15 32.86 30.64
C SER A 126 25.57 33.34 29.31
N PHE A 127 25.34 34.65 29.21
CA PHE A 127 24.96 35.36 27.99
C PHE A 127 25.87 36.58 27.82
N ALA A 128 27.16 36.38 27.99
CA ALA A 128 28.17 37.41 27.77
C ALA A 128 28.29 37.70 26.27
N GLU A 129 28.91 38.84 25.94
CA GLU A 129 29.16 39.19 24.54
C GLU A 129 29.98 38.10 23.83
N ASN A 130 29.51 37.66 22.67
CA ASN A 130 30.05 36.57 21.85
C ASN A 130 29.81 35.14 22.38
N ASP A 131 29.01 34.96 23.44
CA ASP A 131 28.51 33.63 23.78
C ASP A 131 27.58 33.13 22.67
N GLU A 132 27.65 31.83 22.36
CA GLU A 132 27.01 31.26 21.18
C GLU A 132 26.14 30.04 21.49
N PHE A 133 25.01 29.97 20.76
CA PHE A 133 24.17 28.79 20.62
C PHE A 133 24.18 28.37 19.17
N GLN A 134 24.50 27.11 18.93
CA GLN A 134 24.48 26.51 17.61
C GLN A 134 23.26 25.59 17.53
N ILE A 135 22.54 25.66 16.42
CA ILE A 135 21.42 24.77 16.13
C ILE A 135 21.70 24.16 14.76
N THR A 136 21.90 22.85 14.74
CA THR A 136 22.05 22.11 13.49
C THR A 136 20.68 21.63 13.03
N VAL A 137 20.27 22.01 11.82
CA VAL A 137 19.01 21.57 11.19
C VAL A 137 19.33 21.01 9.81
N ASN A 138 18.94 19.77 9.53
CA ASN A 138 19.18 19.10 8.24
C ASN A 138 20.67 19.11 7.80
N GLY A 139 21.59 19.08 8.77
CA GLY A 139 23.03 19.10 8.53
C GLY A 139 23.62 20.49 8.24
N LEU A 140 22.85 21.57 8.40
CA LEU A 140 23.33 22.95 8.38
C LEU A 140 23.39 23.50 9.80
N GLU A 141 24.54 24.01 10.20
CA GLU A 141 24.76 24.62 11.52
C GLU A 141 24.44 26.13 11.49
N HIS A 142 23.44 26.54 12.26
CA HIS A 142 23.02 27.92 12.42
C HIS A 142 23.53 28.48 13.75
N ARG A 143 24.10 29.69 13.72
CA ARG A 143 24.79 30.30 14.85
C ARG A 143 23.99 31.46 15.40
N PHE A 144 23.73 31.47 16.71
CA PHE A 144 23.06 32.55 17.43
C PHE A 144 24.02 33.14 18.45
N ILE A 145 24.44 34.38 18.23
CA ILE A 145 25.53 35.02 18.96
C ILE A 145 24.97 36.16 19.82
N ALA A 146 25.29 36.12 21.11
CA ALA A 146 24.91 37.15 22.05
C ALA A 146 25.70 38.45 21.81
N SER A 147 25.00 39.57 21.70
CA SER A 147 25.60 40.89 21.44
C SER A 147 25.09 41.95 22.41
N THR A 148 25.96 42.89 22.77
CA THR A 148 25.56 44.04 23.61
C THR A 148 24.88 45.12 22.75
N VAL A 149 23.85 45.76 23.31
CA VAL A 149 23.17 46.91 22.68
C VAL A 149 23.92 48.22 22.99
N PRO A 150 23.97 49.21 22.08
CA PRO A 150 23.18 49.33 20.85
C PRO A 150 23.85 48.79 19.56
N ASN A 151 25.02 48.16 19.65
CA ASN A 151 25.85 47.82 18.48
C ASN A 151 25.63 46.38 17.96
N THR A 152 24.38 45.91 17.93
CA THR A 152 24.07 44.56 17.41
C THR A 152 24.40 44.48 15.92
N PRO A 153 25.29 43.57 15.48
CA PRO A 153 25.57 43.35 14.06
C PRO A 153 24.31 42.93 13.30
N ALA A 154 24.32 43.11 11.98
CA ALA A 154 23.24 42.63 11.12
C ALA A 154 23.32 41.12 10.92
N ASP A 155 22.17 40.47 10.88
CA ASP A 155 22.07 39.03 10.64
C ASP A 155 22.47 38.65 9.22
N VAL A 156 22.98 37.42 9.10
CA VAL A 156 23.31 36.78 7.84
C VAL A 156 22.39 35.57 7.69
N ALA A 157 21.40 35.70 6.80
CA ALA A 157 20.46 34.63 6.53
C ALA A 157 21.15 33.37 5.99
N ALA A 158 20.58 32.21 6.34
CA ALA A 158 21.03 30.93 5.81
C ALA A 158 20.81 30.83 4.30
N THR A 159 21.63 30.02 3.65
CA THR A 159 21.47 29.61 2.25
C THR A 159 21.22 28.10 2.17
N SER A 160 20.97 27.56 0.97
CA SER A 160 20.76 26.11 0.80
C SER A 160 21.98 25.24 1.14
N THR A 161 23.16 25.82 1.34
CA THR A 161 24.43 25.10 1.58
C THR A 161 25.23 25.62 2.76
N THR A 162 24.78 26.67 3.44
CA THR A 162 25.50 27.32 4.54
C THR A 162 24.51 27.84 5.55
N GLY A 163 24.69 27.48 6.81
CA GLY A 163 23.83 27.96 7.89
C GLY A 163 23.99 29.46 8.14
N GLY A 164 22.98 30.03 8.80
CA GLY A 164 22.89 31.46 9.07
C GLY A 164 23.66 31.87 10.33
N VAL A 165 23.96 33.16 10.44
CA VAL A 165 24.55 33.77 11.64
C VAL A 165 23.63 34.89 12.10
N PHE A 166 23.09 34.76 13.30
CA PHE A 166 22.06 35.64 13.86
C PHE A 166 22.55 36.21 15.19
N PHE A 167 22.12 37.42 15.51
CA PHE A 167 22.55 38.15 16.70
C PHE A 167 21.37 38.49 17.59
N PHE A 168 21.46 38.16 18.88
CA PHE A 168 20.43 38.50 19.87
C PHE A 168 21.01 39.34 21.01
N ALA A 169 20.19 40.22 21.57
CA ALA A 169 20.62 41.09 22.66
C ALA A 169 20.75 40.30 23.98
N THR A 170 21.85 40.48 24.72
CA THR A 170 22.09 39.82 26.02
C THR A 170 21.01 40.11 27.06
N GLY A 171 20.28 41.23 26.95
CA GLY A 171 19.26 41.63 27.92
C GLY A 171 19.82 42.03 29.29
N SER A 172 18.93 42.44 30.20
CA SER A 172 19.25 42.88 31.56
C SER A 172 19.06 41.80 32.64
N SER A 173 18.49 40.65 32.26
CA SER A 173 18.28 39.48 33.11
C SER A 173 18.34 38.22 32.24
N GLN A 174 18.60 37.06 32.85
CA GLN A 174 18.66 35.79 32.13
C GLN A 174 17.35 35.45 31.38
N ALA A 175 16.20 35.72 32.00
CA ALA A 175 14.90 35.52 31.35
C ALA A 175 14.74 36.42 30.10
N ASN A 176 15.26 37.65 30.14
CA ASN A 176 15.25 38.53 28.98
C ASN A 176 16.22 38.03 27.90
N SER A 177 17.39 37.50 28.27
CA SER A 177 18.34 36.88 27.32
C SER A 177 17.70 35.71 26.58
N VAL A 178 17.05 34.80 27.31
CA VAL A 178 16.36 33.63 26.76
C VAL A 178 15.20 34.07 25.87
N SER A 179 14.41 35.06 26.29
CA SER A 179 13.31 35.61 25.47
C SER A 179 13.81 36.23 24.16
N ASN A 180 14.95 36.93 24.19
CA ASN A 180 15.55 37.49 22.98
C ASN A 180 16.10 36.40 22.06
N LEU A 181 16.74 35.36 22.62
CA LEU A 181 17.21 34.21 21.86
C LEU A 181 16.04 33.46 21.18
N ILE A 182 14.93 33.22 21.90
CA ILE A 182 13.72 32.60 21.35
C ILE A 182 13.20 33.41 20.15
N THR A 183 13.05 34.72 20.34
CA THR A 183 12.56 35.63 19.30
C THR A 183 13.45 35.56 18.05
N GLU A 184 14.76 35.51 18.26
CA GLU A 184 15.72 35.44 17.16
C GLU A 184 15.68 34.10 16.43
N ILE A 185 15.56 32.98 17.14
CA ILE A 185 15.42 31.64 16.54
C ILE A 185 14.16 31.56 15.68
N ASP A 186 13.03 32.08 16.16
CA ASP A 186 11.78 32.11 15.39
C ASP A 186 11.89 32.99 14.13
N ASN A 187 12.50 34.17 14.25
CA ASN A 187 12.70 35.07 13.11
C ASN A 187 13.65 34.48 12.07
N ALA A 188 14.66 33.72 12.49
CA ALA A 188 15.63 33.08 11.62
C ALA A 188 14.99 32.08 10.65
N SER A 189 13.80 31.54 10.97
CA SER A 189 13.02 30.64 10.11
C SER A 189 13.82 29.42 9.60
N ILE A 190 14.67 28.85 10.46
CA ILE A 190 15.65 27.81 10.10
C ILE A 190 15.09 26.37 10.10
N GLY A 191 13.79 26.21 10.32
CA GLY A 191 13.15 24.89 10.41
C GLY A 191 12.85 24.40 11.84
N VAL A 192 13.06 25.26 12.83
CA VAL A 192 12.63 25.06 14.23
C VAL A 192 11.84 26.27 14.69
N ASP A 193 10.86 26.00 15.55
CA ASP A 193 10.12 26.99 16.33
C ASP A 193 10.67 26.94 17.76
N ALA A 194 10.98 28.09 18.34
CA ALA A 194 11.42 28.25 19.72
C ALA A 194 10.29 28.79 20.60
N ALA A 195 10.29 28.39 21.87
CA ALA A 195 9.36 28.91 22.85
C ALA A 195 9.98 28.88 24.24
N THR A 196 9.37 29.60 25.18
CA THR A 196 9.65 29.39 26.59
C THR A 196 9.10 28.03 27.00
N GLY A 197 9.92 27.18 27.60
CA GLY A 197 9.51 25.89 28.15
C GLY A 197 8.77 26.03 29.48
N LEU A 198 9.06 25.14 30.43
CA LEU A 198 8.39 25.09 31.75
C LEU A 198 8.66 26.32 32.64
N SER A 199 9.63 27.18 32.27
CA SER A 199 10.01 28.41 32.96
C SER A 199 10.54 29.43 31.94
N SER A 200 10.56 30.71 32.31
CA SER A 200 11.19 31.79 31.53
C SER A 200 12.70 31.62 31.26
N THR A 201 13.35 30.67 31.93
CA THR A 201 14.77 30.31 31.74
C THR A 201 14.95 29.01 30.95
N VAL A 202 13.88 28.36 30.52
CA VAL A 202 13.95 27.12 29.74
C VAL A 202 13.67 27.44 28.28
N LEU A 203 14.57 27.02 27.40
CA LEU A 203 14.38 27.07 25.95
C LEU A 203 13.74 25.76 25.50
N ALA A 204 12.54 25.83 24.93
CA ALA A 204 11.92 24.71 24.24
C ALA A 204 12.06 24.91 22.74
N LEU A 205 12.46 23.85 22.03
CA LEU A 205 12.56 23.81 20.58
C LEU A 205 11.61 22.75 20.05
N THR A 206 10.91 23.08 18.98
CA THR A 206 10.02 22.17 18.25
C THR A 206 10.35 22.26 16.76
N ALA A 207 10.39 21.13 16.06
CA ALA A 207 10.53 21.14 14.60
C ALA A 207 9.37 21.91 13.95
N SER A 208 9.65 22.75 12.95
CA SER A 208 8.61 23.57 12.31
C SER A 208 7.58 22.72 11.54
N SER A 209 7.98 21.52 11.12
CA SER A 209 7.14 20.55 10.39
C SER A 209 7.04 19.20 11.12
N ALA A 210 5.82 18.64 11.15
CA ALA A 210 5.57 17.29 11.66
C ALA A 210 6.25 16.22 10.77
N GLY A 211 6.62 15.08 11.35
CA GLY A 211 7.33 14.02 10.63
C GLY A 211 8.84 14.24 10.46
N THR A 212 9.36 15.40 10.89
CA THR A 212 10.80 15.64 10.98
C THR A 212 11.39 14.75 12.06
N ALA A 213 12.34 13.88 11.70
CA ALA A 213 13.00 13.01 12.66
C ALA A 213 13.86 13.86 13.63
N GLY A 214 13.61 13.73 14.92
CA GLY A 214 14.25 14.56 15.95
C GLY A 214 15.78 14.51 15.96
N ASN A 215 16.38 13.37 15.60
CA ASN A 215 17.84 13.21 15.55
C ASN A 215 18.54 14.08 14.50
N SER A 216 17.80 14.74 13.61
CA SER A 216 18.35 15.65 12.60
C SER A 216 18.40 17.10 13.06
N ILE A 217 17.91 17.37 14.29
CA ILE A 217 17.92 18.69 14.92
C ILE A 217 18.62 18.58 16.28
N THR A 218 19.77 19.24 16.38
CA THR A 218 20.58 19.29 17.60
C THR A 218 20.89 20.74 17.96
N MET A 219 21.18 20.95 19.24
CA MET A 219 21.68 22.22 19.74
C MET A 219 22.94 21.99 20.53
N GLU A 220 23.89 22.88 20.30
CA GLU A 220 25.14 22.95 21.01
C GLU A 220 25.30 24.35 21.63
N THR A 221 26.02 24.46 22.74
CA THR A 221 26.33 25.76 23.36
C THR A 221 27.77 25.78 23.86
N GLY A 222 28.44 26.92 23.71
CA GLY A 222 29.80 27.10 24.16
C GLY A 222 30.35 28.51 23.87
N SER A 223 31.45 28.85 24.54
CA SER A 223 32.15 30.12 24.35
C SER A 223 33.57 29.88 23.81
N GLY A 224 33.88 30.46 22.64
CA GLY A 224 35.24 30.64 22.12
C GLY A 224 36.09 29.40 21.80
N ALA A 225 35.54 28.18 21.79
CA ALA A 225 36.23 26.94 21.41
C ALA A 225 35.36 26.08 20.48
N THR A 226 35.92 25.03 19.87
CA THR A 226 35.16 24.07 19.04
C THR A 226 34.08 23.41 19.89
N ILE A 227 32.81 23.70 19.58
CA ILE A 227 31.64 23.14 20.22
C ILE A 227 31.29 21.86 19.45
N ASN A 228 31.36 20.69 20.09
CA ASN A 228 31.15 19.38 19.42
C ASN A 228 30.27 18.43 20.26
N VAL A 229 29.56 18.95 21.26
CA VAL A 229 28.71 18.15 22.13
C VAL A 229 27.31 18.70 22.07
N ASP A 230 26.41 17.90 21.51
CA ASP A 230 24.97 18.15 21.50
C ASP A 230 24.48 18.22 22.95
N VAL A 231 23.98 19.38 23.33
CA VAL A 231 23.39 19.64 24.65
C VAL A 231 21.89 19.34 24.64
N LEU A 232 21.27 19.37 23.45
CA LEU A 232 19.91 18.93 23.20
C LEU A 232 19.83 18.24 21.84
N THR A 233 19.19 17.08 21.79
CA THR A 233 18.75 16.43 20.54
C THR A 233 17.24 16.31 20.60
N LEU A 234 16.54 16.80 19.59
CA LEU A 234 15.09 16.68 19.51
C LEU A 234 14.69 15.21 19.35
N SER A 235 13.49 14.85 19.81
CA SER A 235 12.95 13.50 19.62
C SER A 235 11.43 13.52 19.47
N GLY A 236 10.78 12.38 19.24
CA GLY A 236 9.32 12.31 19.22
C GLY A 236 8.64 12.65 17.89
N GLY A 237 9.38 13.11 16.87
CA GLY A 237 8.83 13.30 15.53
C GLY A 237 8.40 11.98 14.89
N THR A 238 7.13 11.87 14.51
CA THR A 238 6.54 10.65 13.92
C THR A 238 5.85 10.94 12.60
N ASN A 239 5.79 9.91 11.75
CA ASN A 239 4.92 9.89 10.58
C ASN A 239 3.73 8.98 10.85
N SER A 240 2.57 9.35 10.36
CA SER A 240 1.38 8.49 10.34
C SER A 240 1.09 8.04 8.92
N THR A 241 0.74 6.76 8.76
CA THR A 241 0.32 6.20 7.47
C THR A 241 -1.13 5.78 7.57
N ASN A 242 -1.98 6.47 6.81
CA ASN A 242 -3.37 6.07 6.65
C ASN A 242 -3.47 5.18 5.41
N SER A 243 -3.95 3.95 5.60
CA SER A 243 -4.26 3.02 4.52
C SER A 243 -5.78 2.86 4.42
N ALA A 244 -6.30 2.93 3.19
CA ALA A 244 -7.70 2.66 2.90
C ALA A 244 -7.82 1.63 1.78
N ASP A 245 -8.76 0.70 1.96
CA ASP A 245 -9.15 -0.26 0.94
C ASP A 245 -10.09 0.44 -0.04
N CYS A 246 -9.67 0.57 -1.29
CA CYS A 246 -10.42 1.25 -2.35
C CYS A 246 -11.38 0.29 -3.06
N PHE A 247 -10.88 -0.90 -3.43
CA PHE A 247 -11.66 -1.90 -4.15
C PHE A 247 -11.36 -3.29 -3.61
N THR A 248 -12.39 -4.12 -3.54
CA THR A 248 -12.25 -5.54 -3.21
C THR A 248 -12.76 -6.36 -4.39
N PHE A 249 -11.86 -7.12 -5.00
CA PHE A 249 -12.22 -8.10 -6.02
C PHE A 249 -12.50 -9.43 -5.35
N THR A 250 -13.62 -10.05 -5.71
CA THR A 250 -14.02 -11.37 -5.22
C THR A 250 -14.10 -12.34 -6.38
N THR A 251 -13.62 -13.57 -6.20
CA THR A 251 -13.82 -14.63 -7.19
C THR A 251 -15.16 -15.33 -6.98
N LEU A 252 -15.80 -15.85 -8.04
CA LEU A 252 -17.00 -16.70 -7.88
C LEU A 252 -16.72 -18.03 -7.17
N ASN A 253 -15.45 -18.44 -7.14
CA ASN A 253 -14.98 -19.66 -6.50
C ASN A 253 -14.41 -19.35 -5.12
N GLU A 254 -14.44 -20.33 -4.23
CA GLU A 254 -13.92 -20.18 -2.87
C GLU A 254 -12.85 -21.23 -2.59
N GLY A 255 -11.93 -20.99 -1.66
CA GLY A 255 -10.94 -21.99 -1.24
C GLY A 255 -9.65 -21.36 -0.72
N ALA A 256 -9.02 -22.01 0.25
CA ALA A 256 -7.83 -21.50 0.93
C ALA A 256 -6.66 -21.21 -0.03
N ILE A 257 -6.57 -21.97 -1.12
CA ILE A 257 -5.54 -21.80 -2.16
C ILE A 257 -5.83 -20.63 -3.13
N MET A 258 -7.05 -20.09 -3.16
CA MET A 258 -7.43 -19.00 -4.08
C MET A 258 -7.19 -17.61 -3.49
N ASN A 259 -6.91 -17.53 -2.18
CA ASN A 259 -6.69 -16.26 -1.49
C ASN A 259 -5.40 -15.58 -1.96
N SER A 260 -5.51 -14.29 -2.20
CA SER A 260 -4.45 -13.48 -2.79
C SER A 260 -3.94 -12.49 -1.76
N ALA A 261 -3.35 -13.04 -0.69
CA ALA A 261 -2.83 -12.28 0.44
C ALA A 261 -1.33 -12.46 0.58
N GLY A 262 -0.65 -11.42 1.03
CA GLY A 262 0.76 -11.45 1.39
C GLY A 262 1.61 -10.42 0.65
N THR A 263 2.85 -10.28 1.13
CA THR A 263 3.82 -9.35 0.59
C THR A 263 4.21 -9.75 -0.83
N VAL A 264 4.47 -8.74 -1.67
CA VAL A 264 4.99 -8.94 -3.02
C VAL A 264 6.51 -9.01 -2.93
N GLY A 265 7.09 -10.11 -3.39
CA GLY A 265 8.53 -10.33 -3.46
C GLY A 265 9.18 -9.74 -4.72
N THR A 266 10.43 -10.12 -4.97
CA THR A 266 11.22 -9.69 -6.13
C THR A 266 10.48 -9.92 -7.45
N ASN A 267 10.59 -8.97 -8.39
CA ASN A 267 9.89 -8.99 -9.69
C ASN A 267 8.36 -9.01 -9.61
N GLY A 268 7.78 -8.59 -8.48
CA GLY A 268 6.33 -8.51 -8.34
C GLY A 268 5.66 -9.86 -8.10
N LEU A 269 6.41 -10.88 -7.67
CA LEU A 269 5.85 -12.21 -7.38
C LEU A 269 5.07 -12.17 -6.06
N LEU A 270 3.82 -12.62 -6.06
CA LEU A 270 3.05 -12.74 -4.82
C LEU A 270 3.61 -13.91 -3.99
N ALA A 271 3.85 -13.70 -2.68
CA ALA A 271 4.41 -14.75 -1.81
C ALA A 271 3.58 -16.06 -1.81
N ASN A 272 2.26 -15.94 -1.85
CA ASN A 272 1.32 -17.07 -1.97
C ASN A 272 0.81 -17.27 -3.40
N GLY A 273 1.44 -16.67 -4.41
CA GLY A 273 1.02 -16.69 -5.81
C GLY A 273 0.96 -18.10 -6.41
N ASN A 274 -0.20 -18.50 -6.91
CA ASN A 274 -0.41 -19.77 -7.61
C ASN A 274 -1.31 -19.57 -8.85
N LYS A 275 -1.64 -20.64 -9.57
CA LYS A 275 -2.45 -20.53 -10.79
C LYS A 275 -3.93 -20.22 -10.54
N ASP A 276 -4.38 -20.43 -9.31
CA ASP A 276 -5.79 -20.42 -8.90
C ASP A 276 -6.13 -19.14 -8.10
N ASN A 277 -5.16 -18.31 -7.77
CA ASN A 277 -5.37 -17.02 -7.11
C ASN A 277 -5.25 -15.85 -8.10
N ILE A 278 -5.80 -14.70 -7.70
CA ILE A 278 -5.98 -13.53 -8.56
C ILE A 278 -5.24 -12.32 -8.00
N ARG A 279 -4.68 -11.50 -8.87
CA ARG A 279 -4.10 -10.21 -8.50
C ARG A 279 -4.60 -9.16 -9.45
N TRP A 280 -4.50 -7.91 -9.04
CA TRP A 280 -4.85 -6.78 -9.89
C TRP A 280 -3.63 -5.94 -10.22
N GLU A 281 -3.73 -5.18 -11.30
CA GLU A 281 -2.79 -4.13 -11.65
C GLU A 281 -3.58 -2.94 -12.21
N ILE A 282 -3.33 -1.76 -11.68
CA ILE A 282 -3.84 -0.51 -12.24
C ILE A 282 -2.78 0.06 -13.18
N THR A 283 -3.18 0.42 -14.39
CA THR A 283 -2.30 1.00 -15.42
C THR A 283 -2.92 2.25 -16.02
N SER A 284 -2.10 3.05 -16.71
CA SER A 284 -2.56 4.24 -17.44
C SER A 284 -3.33 5.25 -16.57
N VAL A 285 -2.89 5.46 -15.34
CA VAL A 285 -3.51 6.38 -14.38
C VAL A 285 -3.35 7.82 -14.87
N ASN A 286 -4.44 8.56 -14.90
CA ASN A 286 -4.45 10.00 -15.14
C ASN A 286 -5.11 10.72 -13.96
N ASN A 287 -4.28 11.26 -13.06
CA ASN A 287 -4.76 11.95 -11.85
C ASN A 287 -5.60 13.19 -12.16
N ASN A 288 -5.37 13.86 -13.30
CA ASN A 288 -6.12 15.07 -13.66
C ASN A 288 -7.54 14.76 -14.13
N LYS A 289 -7.75 13.57 -14.71
CA LYS A 289 -9.05 13.13 -15.23
C LYS A 289 -9.71 12.06 -14.36
N GLY A 290 -9.02 11.53 -13.36
CA GLY A 290 -9.50 10.42 -12.54
C GLY A 290 -9.73 9.14 -13.34
N THR A 291 -9.02 8.93 -14.46
CA THR A 291 -9.20 7.75 -15.33
C THR A 291 -8.07 6.75 -15.14
N PHE A 292 -8.37 5.45 -15.25
CA PHE A 292 -7.40 4.38 -15.15
C PHE A 292 -7.86 3.12 -15.89
N ASN A 293 -6.95 2.18 -16.11
CA ASN A 293 -7.26 0.83 -16.58
C ASN A 293 -7.00 -0.16 -15.44
N LEU A 294 -7.87 -1.15 -15.30
CA LEU A 294 -7.74 -2.24 -14.35
C LEU A 294 -7.49 -3.54 -15.09
N GLN A 295 -6.45 -4.28 -14.69
CA GLN A 295 -6.14 -5.59 -15.22
C GLN A 295 -6.20 -6.61 -14.08
N ILE A 296 -7.03 -7.64 -14.24
CA ILE A 296 -7.04 -8.81 -13.36
C ILE A 296 -6.10 -9.85 -13.97
N ARG A 297 -5.21 -10.38 -13.15
CA ARG A 297 -4.08 -11.24 -13.54
C ARG A 297 -4.03 -12.47 -12.64
N ARG A 298 -3.35 -13.53 -13.08
CA ARG A 298 -3.09 -14.73 -12.25
C ARG A 298 -2.05 -14.41 -11.18
N GLY A 299 -2.19 -14.93 -9.96
CA GLY A 299 -1.28 -14.58 -8.88
C GLY A 299 0.12 -15.22 -8.95
N ASN A 300 0.33 -16.27 -9.75
CA ASN A 300 1.67 -16.83 -10.02
C ASN A 300 2.48 -16.12 -11.11
N ASP A 301 1.95 -15.04 -11.66
CA ASP A 301 2.63 -14.30 -12.72
C ASP A 301 3.63 -13.28 -12.14
N THR A 302 4.39 -12.62 -13.02
CA THR A 302 5.44 -11.66 -12.63
C THR A 302 5.28 -10.36 -13.39
N ASN A 303 5.94 -9.28 -12.96
CA ASN A 303 5.85 -8.01 -13.67
C ASN A 303 6.40 -8.07 -15.10
N THR A 304 7.34 -8.99 -15.37
CA THR A 304 7.94 -9.21 -16.69
C THR A 304 7.16 -10.21 -17.56
N ARG A 305 6.46 -11.17 -16.95
CA ARG A 305 5.60 -12.15 -17.63
C ARG A 305 4.21 -12.09 -17.02
N LYS A 306 3.36 -11.25 -17.60
CA LYS A 306 1.99 -11.01 -17.14
C LYS A 306 1.03 -12.04 -17.75
N ALA A 307 0.21 -12.67 -16.92
CA ALA A 307 -0.87 -13.55 -17.33
C ALA A 307 -2.22 -12.88 -17.01
N ILE A 308 -2.72 -12.10 -17.96
CA ILE A 308 -3.97 -11.35 -17.83
C ILE A 308 -5.16 -12.31 -17.96
N LEU A 309 -6.06 -12.24 -16.99
CA LEU A 309 -7.34 -12.96 -16.96
C LEU A 309 -8.45 -12.07 -17.53
N GLU A 310 -8.55 -10.84 -17.04
CA GLU A 310 -9.56 -9.87 -17.43
C GLU A 310 -8.95 -8.47 -17.54
N SER A 311 -9.51 -7.61 -18.40
CA SER A 311 -9.04 -6.25 -18.59
C SER A 311 -10.22 -5.30 -18.74
N TYR A 312 -10.24 -4.26 -17.92
CA TYR A 312 -11.22 -3.19 -17.90
C TYR A 312 -10.50 -1.89 -18.25
N ASN A 313 -10.85 -1.31 -19.39
CA ASN A 313 -10.16 -0.13 -19.91
C ASN A 313 -11.06 1.10 -19.77
N ASN A 314 -10.43 2.26 -19.56
CA ASN A 314 -11.08 3.57 -19.45
C ASN A 314 -12.10 3.66 -18.31
N LEU A 315 -11.78 3.03 -17.17
CA LEU A 315 -12.52 3.23 -15.92
C LEU A 315 -12.27 4.66 -15.41
N ASN A 316 -13.23 5.20 -14.67
CA ASN A 316 -13.10 6.50 -14.05
C ASN A 316 -13.77 6.56 -12.68
N LEU A 317 -13.48 7.62 -11.93
CA LEU A 317 -14.04 7.85 -10.60
C LEU A 317 -15.19 8.87 -10.59
N ASP A 318 -15.87 9.09 -11.73
CA ASP A 318 -17.04 9.96 -11.81
C ASP A 318 -18.33 9.15 -11.56
N PRO A 319 -19.07 9.34 -10.46
CA PRO A 319 -20.26 8.56 -10.14
C PRO A 319 -21.38 8.64 -11.19
N ASN A 320 -21.35 9.63 -12.08
CA ASN A 320 -22.35 9.81 -13.13
C ASN A 320 -21.94 9.16 -14.46
N SER A 321 -20.71 8.65 -14.54
CA SER A 321 -20.20 8.01 -15.73
C SER A 321 -20.66 6.55 -15.80
N PRO A 322 -21.01 6.05 -17.01
CA PRO A 322 -21.25 4.62 -17.22
C PRO A 322 -20.04 3.72 -16.93
N ASN A 323 -18.84 4.30 -16.87
CA ASN A 323 -17.57 3.61 -16.61
C ASN A 323 -17.02 3.88 -15.20
N TYR A 324 -17.89 4.25 -14.26
CA TYR A 324 -17.57 4.32 -12.84
C TYR A 324 -17.31 2.93 -12.25
#